data_AF-A0A950NE57-F1
#
_entry.id   AF-A0A950NE57-F1
#
_cell.length_a   1.000
_cell.length_b   1.000
_cell.length_c   1.000
_cell.angle_alpha   90.00
_cell.angle_beta   90.00
_cell.angle_gamma   90.00
#
_symmetry.space_group_name_H-M   'P 1'
#
loop_
_entity.id
_entity.type
_entity.pdbx_description
1 polymer ?
#
loop_
_entity_poly.entity_id
_entity_poly.type
_entity_poly.pdbx_seq_one_letter_code
_entity_poly.pdbx_strand_id
1 'polypeptide(L)'
;MSKRRQGFTLVELLVVIVIIGILAALLLPAITRAIRRARVTSCANNLRQMWTLQTTYMSQFGGRMKAMPSLEGVAFWQALTTTTPPLVDSTEMEVFLCPVLGELRLGEIDYFGPGKSVNRLSGGDPVGCDDPENHKEGNSAGNDASGNVLRKSGDVLELTGSDFNGVMNPTNNTPAPKK
;
A
#
# COMPACT_ATOMS: atom_id res chain seq x y z
N MET A 1 37.35 33.89 44.67
CA MET A 1 36.36 33.02 45.35
C MET A 1 36.00 31.88 44.42
N SER A 2 36.40 30.64 44.76
CA SER A 2 36.09 29.45 43.95
C SER A 2 34.62 29.09 44.14
N LYS A 3 33.80 29.20 43.08
CA LYS A 3 32.41 28.71 43.08
C LYS A 3 32.45 27.20 43.29
N ARG A 4 31.97 26.71 44.45
CA ARG A 4 31.76 25.27 44.66
C ARG A 4 30.82 24.78 43.56
N ARG A 5 31.30 23.89 42.70
CA ARG A 5 30.46 23.21 41.71
C ARG A 5 29.51 22.29 42.49
N GLN A 6 28.21 22.53 42.37
CA GLN A 6 27.20 21.59 42.86
C GLN A 6 27.27 20.33 41.99
N GLY A 7 27.53 19.18 42.62
CA GLY A 7 27.50 17.89 41.95
C GLY A 7 26.06 17.40 41.81
N PHE A 8 25.76 16.73 40.70
CA PHE A 8 24.48 16.08 40.48
C PHE A 8 24.32 14.92 41.45
N THR A 9 23.19 14.83 42.15
CA THR A 9 22.92 13.69 43.03
C THR A 9 22.43 12.50 42.21
N LEU A 10 22.73 11.28 42.66
CA LEU A 10 22.25 10.05 42.02
C LEU A 10 20.72 10.03 41.94
N VAL A 11 20.05 10.58 42.96
CA VAL A 11 18.58 10.66 43.04
C VAL A 11 18.00 11.58 41.97
N GLU A 12 18.60 12.74 41.71
CA GLU A 12 18.17 13.64 40.64
C GLU A 12 18.26 12.97 39.27
N LEU A 13 19.31 12.18 39.03
CA LEU A 13 19.46 11.46 37.76
C LEU A 13 18.45 10.31 37.65
N LEU A 14 18.18 9.62 38.76
CA LEU A 14 17.22 8.52 38.82
C LEU A 14 15.79 8.99 38.54
N VAL A 15 15.37 10.14 39.08
CA VAL A 15 14.01 10.64 38.84
C VAL A 15 13.80 11.02 37.37
N VAL A 16 14.84 11.55 36.71
CA VAL A 16 14.76 11.98 35.30
C VAL A 16 14.60 10.78 34.37
N ILE A 17 15.37 9.71 34.56
CA ILE A 17 15.23 8.51 33.73
C ILE A 17 13.87 7.83 33.93
N VAL A 18 13.30 7.89 35.16
CA VAL A 18 11.95 7.38 35.44
C VAL A 18 10.90 8.16 34.66
N ILE A 19 10.98 9.50 34.68
CA ILE A 19 10.04 10.35 33.94
C ILE A 19 10.17 10.11 32.41
N ILE A 20 11.39 10.06 31.88
CA ILE A 20 11.63 9.75 30.45
C ILE A 20 11.06 8.37 30.09
N GLY A 21 11.24 7.36 30.96
CA GLY A 21 10.70 6.02 30.76
C GLY A 21 9.17 5.99 30.66
N ILE A 22 8.47 6.71 31.53
CA ILE A 22 7.00 6.82 31.50
C ILE A 22 6.54 7.49 30.21
N LEU A 23 7.18 8.61 29.84
CA LEU A 23 6.83 9.33 28.60
C LEU A 23 7.07 8.47 27.37
N ALA A 24 8.21 7.76 27.29
CA ALA A 24 8.54 6.87 26.19
C ALA A 24 7.54 5.69 26.07
N ALA A 25 7.12 5.10 27.19
CA ALA A 25 6.16 4.00 27.20
C ALA A 25 4.79 4.40 26.63
N LEU A 26 4.35 5.65 26.86
CA LEU A 26 3.12 6.18 26.28
C LEU A 26 3.24 6.50 24.79
N LEU A 27 4.43 6.92 24.34
CA LEU A 27 4.70 7.31 22.96
C LEU A 27 4.89 6.13 22.00
N LEU A 28 5.50 5.04 22.46
CA LEU A 28 5.84 3.88 21.63
C LEU A 28 4.64 3.30 20.85
N PRO A 29 3.47 3.01 21.44
CA PRO A 29 2.32 2.48 20.69
C PRO A 29 1.71 3.47 19.71
N ALA A 30 1.84 4.78 19.95
CA ALA A 30 1.34 5.80 19.03
C ALA A 30 2.23 5.88 17.77
N ILE A 31 3.55 5.78 17.95
CA ILE A 31 4.51 5.82 16.85
C ILE A 31 4.36 4.60 15.92
N THR A 32 4.17 3.40 16.48
CA THR A 32 3.99 2.19 15.66
C THR A 32 2.74 2.25 14.79
N ARG A 33 1.63 2.80 15.31
CA ARG A 33 0.41 3.07 14.54
C ARG A 33 0.65 4.12 13.45
N ALA A 34 1.36 5.20 13.76
CA ALA A 34 1.69 6.24 12.79
C ALA A 34 2.55 5.70 11.62
N ILE A 35 3.57 4.90 11.92
CA ILE A 35 4.42 4.26 10.89
C ILE A 35 3.60 3.31 10.02
N ARG A 36 2.71 2.51 10.62
CA ARG A 36 1.82 1.63 9.86
C ARG A 36 0.94 2.43 8.91
N ARG A 37 0.30 3.50 9.38
CA ARG A 37 -0.52 4.38 8.52
C ARG A 37 0.29 5.01 7.40
N ALA A 38 1.53 5.43 7.67
CA ALA A 38 2.42 5.94 6.63
C ALA A 38 2.72 4.88 5.55
N ARG A 39 2.94 3.62 5.94
CA ARG A 39 3.12 2.50 4.99
C ARG A 39 1.86 2.24 4.17
N VAL A 40 0.67 2.31 4.78
CA VAL A 40 -0.61 2.20 4.06
C VAL A 40 -0.77 3.33 3.04
N THR A 41 -0.42 4.57 3.40
CA THR A 41 -0.39 5.70 2.45
C THR A 41 0.61 5.45 1.30
N SER A 42 1.76 4.83 1.58
CA SER A 42 2.69 4.42 0.51
C SER A 42 2.07 3.41 -0.45
N CYS A 43 1.25 2.46 0.01
CA CYS A 43 0.55 1.51 -0.87
C CYS A 43 -0.45 2.21 -1.79
N ALA A 44 -1.22 3.17 -1.25
CA ALA A 44 -2.09 4.03 -2.06
C ALA A 44 -1.31 4.83 -3.12
N ASN A 45 -0.14 5.35 -2.75
CA ASN A 45 0.73 6.07 -3.68
C ASN A 45 1.31 5.16 -4.77
N ASN A 46 1.64 3.90 -4.46
CA ASN A 46 2.12 2.93 -5.45
C ASN A 46 1.02 2.61 -6.48
N LEU A 47 -0.22 2.35 -6.05
CA LEU A 47 -1.37 2.19 -6.95
C LEU A 47 -1.52 3.39 -7.90
N ARG A 48 -1.46 4.60 -7.36
CA ARG A 48 -1.56 5.84 -8.15
C ARG A 48 -0.41 5.97 -9.14
N GLN A 49 0.81 5.62 -8.74
CA GLN A 49 1.99 5.67 -9.61
C GLN A 49 1.87 4.68 -10.77
N MET A 50 1.49 3.43 -10.51
CA MET A 50 1.28 2.43 -11.57
C MET A 50 0.24 2.89 -12.59
N TRP A 51 -0.88 3.45 -12.10
CA TRP A 51 -1.89 4.02 -12.99
C TRP A 51 -1.35 5.16 -13.84
N THR A 52 -0.65 6.10 -13.19
CA THR A 52 -0.07 7.28 -13.86
C THR A 52 0.95 6.86 -14.92
N LEU A 53 1.80 5.88 -14.64
CA LEU A 53 2.75 5.31 -15.60
C LEU A 53 2.02 4.76 -16.82
N GLN A 54 1.00 3.93 -16.59
CA GLN A 54 0.23 3.33 -17.66
C GLN A 54 -0.54 4.37 -18.50
N THR A 55 -1.19 5.36 -17.88
CA THR A 55 -1.91 6.41 -18.62
C THR A 55 -0.95 7.33 -19.38
N THR A 56 0.22 7.64 -18.79
CA THR A 56 1.26 8.44 -19.43
C THR A 56 1.81 7.71 -20.66
N TYR A 57 2.09 6.41 -20.52
CA TYR A 57 2.52 5.56 -21.63
C TYR A 57 1.50 5.57 -22.77
N MET A 58 0.22 5.35 -22.45
CA MET A 58 -0.85 5.40 -23.46
C MET A 58 -0.93 6.75 -24.16
N SER A 59 -0.71 7.86 -23.44
CA SER A 59 -0.72 9.20 -24.04
C SER A 59 0.46 9.45 -24.99
N GLN A 60 1.64 8.89 -24.69
CA GLN A 60 2.86 9.10 -25.49
C GLN A 60 2.95 8.17 -26.70
N PHE A 61 2.50 6.92 -26.57
CA PHE A 61 2.60 5.88 -27.62
C PHE A 61 1.27 5.63 -28.36
N GLY A 62 0.29 6.54 -28.18
CA GLY A 62 -1.15 6.38 -28.43
C GLY A 62 -1.63 6.21 -29.88
N GLY A 63 -1.33 5.08 -30.52
CA GLY A 63 -1.96 4.65 -31.78
C GLY A 63 -2.82 3.38 -31.65
N ARG A 64 -3.20 2.77 -32.80
CA ARG A 64 -3.89 1.45 -32.90
C ARG A 64 -3.09 0.25 -32.33
N MET A 65 -1.91 0.52 -31.77
CA MET A 65 -1.00 -0.36 -31.02
C MET A 65 -0.52 0.48 -29.83
N LYS A 66 -0.69 0.18 -28.55
CA LYS A 66 -1.27 -0.93 -27.78
C LYS A 66 -2.28 -0.30 -26.81
N ALA A 67 -3.53 -0.77 -26.79
CA ALA A 67 -4.50 -0.41 -25.76
C ALA A 67 -4.00 -0.82 -24.36
N MET A 68 -4.61 -0.26 -23.32
CA MET A 68 -4.42 -0.76 -21.95
C MET A 68 -4.60 -2.29 -21.92
N PRO A 69 -3.81 -3.05 -21.13
CA PRO A 69 -3.96 -4.50 -21.07
C PRO A 69 -5.42 -4.87 -20.85
N SER A 70 -5.95 -5.78 -21.66
CA SER A 70 -7.29 -6.33 -21.45
C SER A 70 -7.30 -7.45 -20.41
N LEU A 71 -6.16 -7.67 -19.74
CA LEU A 71 -5.96 -8.63 -18.67
C LEU A 71 -6.69 -8.17 -17.40
N GLU A 72 -6.97 -9.12 -16.54
CA GLU A 72 -7.72 -8.95 -15.29
C GLU A 72 -6.85 -9.40 -14.11
N GLY A 73 -7.21 -8.96 -12.90
CA GLY A 73 -6.50 -9.33 -11.67
C GLY A 73 -5.01 -8.98 -11.72
N VAL A 74 -4.16 -9.80 -11.11
CA VAL A 74 -2.71 -9.54 -10.98
C VAL A 74 -2.00 -9.46 -12.34
N ALA A 75 -2.47 -10.20 -13.34
CA ALA A 75 -1.88 -10.23 -14.68
C ALA A 75 -1.95 -8.85 -15.37
N PHE A 76 -2.91 -8.02 -15.00
CA PHE A 76 -3.01 -6.63 -15.47
C PHE A 76 -1.77 -5.81 -15.11
N TRP A 77 -1.34 -5.89 -13.85
CA TRP A 77 -0.17 -5.16 -13.36
C TRP A 77 1.14 -5.76 -13.88
N GLN A 78 1.22 -7.09 -13.99
CA GLN A 78 2.37 -7.75 -14.63
C GLN A 78 2.58 -7.32 -16.08
N ALA A 79 1.50 -6.97 -16.79
CA ALA A 79 1.61 -6.55 -18.19
C ALA A 79 2.42 -5.25 -18.36
N LEU A 80 2.57 -4.43 -17.31
CA LEU A 80 3.38 -3.21 -17.33
C LEU A 80 4.88 -3.49 -17.56
N THR A 81 5.38 -4.67 -17.14
CA THR A 81 6.78 -5.05 -17.38
C THR A 81 7.00 -5.55 -18.81
N THR A 82 5.92 -5.97 -19.48
CA THR A 82 5.94 -6.51 -20.86
C THR A 82 5.68 -5.46 -21.94
N THR A 83 5.52 -4.19 -21.55
CA THR A 83 5.36 -3.10 -22.52
C THR A 83 6.65 -2.90 -23.32
N THR A 84 6.54 -2.24 -24.47
CA THR A 84 7.67 -2.01 -25.39
C THR A 84 7.70 -0.53 -25.74
N PRO A 85 8.56 0.30 -25.11
CA PRO A 85 9.54 -0.04 -24.06
C PRO A 85 8.89 -0.46 -22.72
N PRO A 86 9.60 -1.22 -21.86
CA PRO A 86 9.09 -1.64 -20.55
C PRO A 86 8.85 -0.41 -19.65
N LEU A 87 7.69 -0.35 -19.00
CA LEU A 87 7.34 0.76 -18.10
C LEU A 87 7.95 0.62 -16.71
N VAL A 88 8.15 -0.62 -16.29
CA VAL A 88 8.80 -0.97 -15.04
C VAL A 88 9.90 -1.95 -15.40
N ASP A 89 11.14 -1.59 -15.08
CA ASP A 89 12.26 -2.50 -15.28
C ASP A 89 12.16 -3.67 -14.30
N SER A 90 12.73 -4.80 -14.70
CA SER A 90 12.93 -5.98 -13.86
C SER A 90 13.63 -5.69 -12.52
N THR A 91 14.38 -4.58 -12.43
CA THR A 91 15.07 -4.14 -11.21
C THR A 91 14.20 -3.30 -10.28
N GLU A 92 13.09 -2.72 -10.76
CA GLU A 92 12.25 -1.75 -10.03
C GLU A 92 10.85 -2.31 -9.69
N MET A 93 10.78 -3.60 -9.31
CA MET A 93 9.51 -4.26 -8.98
C MET A 93 8.92 -3.85 -7.62
N GLU A 94 9.58 -2.96 -6.87
CA GLU A 94 9.13 -2.46 -5.57
C GLU A 94 7.78 -1.74 -5.65
N VAL A 95 7.45 -1.15 -6.80
CA VAL A 95 6.15 -0.47 -7.02
C VAL A 95 4.97 -1.45 -6.95
N PHE A 96 5.19 -2.75 -7.22
CA PHE A 96 4.17 -3.80 -7.14
C PHE A 96 3.97 -4.37 -5.74
N LEU A 97 4.74 -3.88 -4.76
CA LEU A 97 4.76 -4.38 -3.40
C LEU A 97 4.21 -3.32 -2.44
N CYS A 98 3.51 -3.77 -1.39
CA CYS A 98 3.00 -2.90 -0.34
C CYS A 98 3.89 -3.00 0.89
N PRO A 99 4.52 -1.90 1.38
CA PRO A 99 5.47 -1.96 2.50
C PRO A 99 4.85 -2.33 3.86
N VAL A 100 3.54 -2.63 3.94
CA VAL A 100 2.86 -2.93 5.21
C VAL A 100 3.27 -4.28 5.77
N LEU A 101 3.30 -5.35 4.96
CA LEU A 101 3.58 -6.71 5.41
C LEU A 101 5.08 -7.02 5.60
N GLY A 102 5.97 -6.08 5.27
CA GLY A 102 7.36 -6.06 5.76
C GLY A 102 8.32 -7.11 5.18
N GLU A 103 7.85 -8.14 4.51
CA GLU A 103 8.71 -9.11 3.80
C GLU A 103 8.36 -9.14 2.31
N LEU A 104 9.32 -8.72 1.48
CA LEU A 104 9.26 -8.80 0.02
C LEU A 104 9.33 -10.27 -0.39
N ARG A 105 8.20 -10.90 -0.71
CA ARG A 105 8.23 -12.24 -1.30
C ARG A 105 8.51 -12.12 -2.80
N LEU A 106 9.62 -12.70 -3.25
CA LEU A 106 9.95 -12.72 -4.68
C LEU A 106 8.82 -13.37 -5.48
N GLY A 107 8.21 -12.61 -6.40
CA GLY A 107 7.16 -13.08 -7.29
C GLY A 107 5.72 -12.87 -6.80
N GLU A 108 5.52 -12.28 -5.62
CA GLU A 108 4.18 -11.89 -5.12
C GLU A 108 3.87 -10.44 -5.55
N ILE A 109 2.63 -10.16 -5.94
CA ILE A 109 2.16 -8.80 -6.25
C ILE A 109 1.02 -8.50 -5.29
N ASP A 110 1.21 -7.47 -4.46
CA ASP A 110 0.29 -7.10 -3.37
C ASP A 110 -0.94 -6.30 -3.86
N TYR A 111 -1.05 -6.09 -5.17
CA TYR A 111 -2.13 -5.35 -5.79
C TYR A 111 -2.93 -6.22 -6.75
N PHE A 112 -4.24 -6.21 -6.58
CA PHE A 112 -5.17 -6.79 -7.52
C PHE A 112 -5.48 -5.78 -8.63
N GLY A 113 -5.57 -6.26 -9.86
CA GLY A 113 -6.03 -5.46 -11.00
C GLY A 113 -7.55 -5.50 -11.19
N PRO A 114 -8.06 -5.04 -12.33
CA PRO A 114 -9.49 -4.92 -12.57
C PRO A 114 -10.11 -6.31 -12.75
N GLY A 115 -11.36 -6.50 -12.33
CA GLY A 115 -12.09 -7.75 -12.60
C GLY A 115 -12.78 -7.83 -13.96
N LYS A 116 -12.65 -6.78 -14.79
CA LYS A 116 -13.09 -6.72 -16.19
C LYS A 116 -12.08 -5.91 -16.99
N SER A 117 -11.96 -6.18 -18.28
CA SER A 117 -11.12 -5.34 -19.17
C SER A 117 -11.37 -3.84 -19.00
N VAL A 118 -10.30 -3.05 -18.83
CA VAL A 118 -10.40 -1.60 -18.55
C VAL A 118 -11.11 -0.80 -19.63
N ASN A 119 -11.12 -1.31 -20.87
CA ASN A 119 -11.84 -0.68 -21.97
C ASN A 119 -13.37 -0.70 -21.76
N ARG A 120 -13.89 -1.59 -20.92
CA ARG A 120 -15.32 -1.71 -20.59
C ARG A 120 -15.71 -0.95 -19.31
N LEU A 121 -14.74 -0.38 -18.60
CA LEU A 121 -14.95 0.30 -17.33
C LEU A 121 -15.28 1.79 -17.54
N SER A 122 -16.11 2.33 -16.67
CA SER A 122 -16.42 3.75 -16.53
C SER A 122 -15.44 4.43 -15.56
N GLY A 123 -15.40 5.77 -15.54
CA GLY A 123 -14.46 6.52 -14.69
C GLY A 123 -14.53 6.19 -13.19
N GLY A 124 -15.72 5.87 -12.68
CA GLY A 124 -15.92 5.52 -11.27
C GLY A 124 -15.58 4.07 -10.92
N ASP A 125 -15.36 3.21 -11.91
CA ASP A 125 -15.17 1.78 -11.69
C ASP A 125 -13.76 1.48 -11.16
N PRO A 126 -13.62 0.46 -10.29
CA PRO A 126 -12.33 0.07 -9.76
C PRO A 126 -11.47 -0.57 -10.86
N VAL A 127 -10.21 -0.13 -10.94
CA VAL A 127 -9.19 -0.68 -11.83
C VAL A 127 -8.08 -1.40 -11.07
N GLY A 128 -8.05 -1.28 -9.75
CA GLY A 128 -7.22 -2.10 -8.89
C GLY A 128 -7.44 -1.80 -7.42
N CYS A 129 -6.96 -2.68 -6.56
CA CYS A 129 -6.98 -2.52 -5.11
C CYS A 129 -5.77 -3.19 -4.47
N ASP A 130 -5.44 -2.81 -3.24
CA ASP A 130 -4.41 -3.52 -2.47
C ASP A 130 -4.98 -4.74 -1.72
N ASP A 131 -4.08 -5.54 -1.15
CA ASP A 131 -4.48 -6.68 -0.34
C ASP A 131 -5.22 -6.22 0.94
N PRO A 132 -6.41 -6.78 1.25
CA PRO A 132 -7.14 -6.46 2.49
C PRO A 132 -6.33 -6.73 3.76
N GLU A 133 -5.36 -7.65 3.74
CA GLU A 133 -4.47 -7.91 4.87
C GLU A 133 -3.60 -6.69 5.21
N ASN A 134 -3.33 -5.80 4.25
CA ASN A 134 -2.54 -4.59 4.46
C ASN A 134 -3.23 -3.56 5.37
N HIS A 135 -4.55 -3.66 5.59
CA HIS A 135 -5.30 -2.70 6.41
C HIS A 135 -5.84 -3.28 7.72
N LYS A 136 -5.59 -4.56 7.99
CA LYS A 136 -6.02 -5.18 9.24
C LYS A 136 -5.21 -4.63 10.42
N GLU A 137 -5.83 -3.73 11.20
CA GLU A 137 -5.35 -3.34 12.53
C GLU A 137 -5.91 -4.29 13.61
N GLY A 138 -5.01 -4.92 14.37
CA GLY A 138 -5.37 -5.79 15.51
C GLY A 138 -5.89 -7.18 15.13
N ASN A 139 -6.50 -7.86 16.10
CA ASN A 139 -7.02 -9.23 15.98
C ASN A 139 -8.45 -9.25 15.42
N SER A 140 -8.73 -8.41 14.43
CA SER A 140 -10.07 -8.19 13.88
C SER A 140 -10.48 -9.41 13.06
N ALA A 141 -11.16 -10.34 13.71
CA ALA A 141 -11.75 -11.57 13.15
C ALA A 141 -13.08 -11.31 12.40
N GLY A 142 -13.28 -10.10 11.87
CA GLY A 142 -14.50 -9.67 11.20
C GLY A 142 -14.35 -9.60 9.68
N ASN A 143 -15.47 -9.69 8.96
CA ASN A 143 -15.60 -9.48 7.51
C ASN A 143 -15.37 -8.01 7.08
N ASP A 144 -14.82 -7.18 7.97
CA ASP A 144 -14.60 -5.74 7.82
C ASP A 144 -13.28 -5.49 7.05
N ALA A 145 -13.19 -6.07 5.87
CA ALA A 145 -12.06 -5.81 4.97
C ALA A 145 -12.00 -4.31 4.65
N SER A 146 -10.82 -3.73 4.72
CA SER A 146 -10.57 -2.35 4.28
C SER A 146 -9.40 -2.36 3.33
N GLY A 147 -9.37 -1.38 2.43
CA GLY A 147 -8.30 -1.29 1.45
C GLY A 147 -8.38 -0.05 0.59
N ASN A 148 -7.25 0.25 -0.05
CA ASN A 148 -7.16 1.28 -1.07
C ASN A 148 -7.67 0.73 -2.40
N VAL A 149 -8.57 1.46 -3.03
CA VAL A 149 -9.13 1.16 -4.33
C VAL A 149 -8.81 2.29 -5.29
N LEU A 150 -8.15 1.93 -6.38
CA LEU A 150 -7.87 2.81 -7.51
C LEU A 150 -9.06 2.75 -8.48
N ARG A 151 -9.60 3.91 -8.85
CA ARG A 151 -10.64 4.06 -9.87
C ARG A 151 -10.03 4.40 -11.23
N LYS A 152 -10.78 4.13 -12.30
CA LYS A 152 -10.38 4.51 -13.67
C LYS A 152 -10.18 6.03 -13.85
N SER A 153 -10.81 6.85 -13.01
CA SER A 153 -10.55 8.30 -12.95
C SER A 153 -9.13 8.65 -12.53
N GLY A 154 -8.42 7.72 -11.87
CA GLY A 154 -7.10 7.93 -11.26
C GLY A 154 -7.15 8.28 -9.78
N ASP A 155 -8.34 8.36 -9.20
CA ASP A 155 -8.52 8.59 -7.76
C ASP A 155 -8.26 7.28 -6.98
N VAL A 156 -7.57 7.40 -5.84
CA VAL A 156 -7.40 6.31 -4.88
C VAL A 156 -8.24 6.64 -3.65
N LEU A 157 -9.12 5.71 -3.27
CA LEU A 157 -10.01 5.86 -2.14
C LEU A 157 -9.82 4.69 -1.17
N GLU A 158 -9.83 4.98 0.12
CA GLU A 158 -9.89 3.97 1.16
C GLU A 158 -11.35 3.54 1.35
N LEU A 159 -11.66 2.27 1.08
CA LEU A 159 -12.98 1.68 1.27
C LEU A 159 -12.96 0.68 2.43
N THR A 160 -14.11 0.45 3.03
CA THR A 160 -14.28 -0.46 4.17
C THR A 160 -15.51 -1.36 4.00
N GLY A 161 -15.49 -2.53 4.66
CA GLY A 161 -16.63 -3.45 4.75
C GLY A 161 -17.14 -3.94 3.40
N SER A 162 -18.46 -3.85 3.20
CA SER A 162 -19.15 -4.30 1.98
C SER A 162 -18.65 -3.61 0.71
N ASP A 163 -18.27 -2.34 0.82
CA ASP A 163 -17.87 -1.53 -0.34
C ASP A 163 -16.54 -2.01 -0.91
N PHE A 164 -15.61 -2.43 -0.04
CA PHE A 164 -14.35 -3.03 -0.45
C PHE A 164 -14.54 -4.49 -0.94
N ASN A 165 -15.36 -5.28 -0.23
CA ASN A 165 -15.64 -6.67 -0.61
C ASN A 165 -16.27 -6.79 -2.01
N GLY A 166 -17.08 -5.81 -2.43
CA GLY A 166 -17.63 -5.75 -3.79
C GLY A 166 -16.59 -5.47 -4.88
N VAL A 167 -15.48 -4.80 -4.54
CA VAL A 167 -14.36 -4.55 -5.46
C VAL A 167 -13.49 -5.79 -5.61
N MET A 168 -13.25 -6.51 -4.52
CA MET A 168 -12.49 -7.76 -4.50
C MET A 168 -13.21 -8.91 -5.22
N ASN A 169 -14.48 -8.79 -5.60
CA ASN A 169 -15.25 -9.93 -6.12
C ASN A 169 -15.97 -9.66 -7.45
N PRO A 170 -15.26 -9.58 -8.62
CA PRO A 170 -15.99 -9.57 -9.89
C PRO A 170 -16.04 -10.91 -10.64
N THR A 171 -15.05 -11.84 -10.57
CA THR A 171 -15.22 -13.20 -11.15
C THR A 171 -14.14 -14.27 -10.91
N ASN A 172 -13.03 -14.04 -10.19
CA ASN A 172 -12.22 -15.12 -9.57
C ASN A 172 -11.08 -14.52 -8.74
N ASN A 173 -11.28 -14.54 -7.43
CA ASN A 173 -10.21 -14.48 -6.43
C ASN A 173 -9.53 -15.84 -6.34
N THR A 174 -8.21 -15.87 -6.35
CA THR A 174 -7.47 -16.45 -5.21
C THR A 174 -5.99 -16.06 -5.34
N PRO A 175 -5.43 -15.22 -4.45
CA PRO A 175 -4.07 -15.49 -4.02
C PRO A 175 -4.06 -16.89 -3.40
N ALA A 176 -3.03 -17.67 -3.72
CA ALA A 176 -2.89 -19.03 -3.22
C ALA A 176 -3.06 -19.07 -1.68
N PRO A 177 -3.69 -20.12 -1.11
CA PRO A 177 -3.71 -20.28 0.33
C PRO A 177 -2.28 -20.36 0.84
N LYS A 178 -1.89 -19.41 1.71
CA LYS A 178 -0.63 -19.44 2.46
C LYS A 178 -0.60 -20.76 3.26
N LYS A 179 0.28 -21.69 2.89
CA LYS A 179 0.70 -22.83 3.73
C LYS A 179 1.78 -22.37 4.69
#